data_AF-A0A1S6HQN9-F1
#
_entry.id   AF-A0A1S6HQN9-F1
#
_cell.length_a   1.000
_cell.length_b   1.000
_cell.length_c   1.000
_cell.angle_alpha   90.00
_cell.angle_beta   90.00
_cell.angle_gamma   90.00
#
_symmetry.space_group_name_H-M   'P 1'
#
loop_
_entity.id
_entity.type
_entity.pdbx_description
1 polymer ?
#
loop_
_entity_poly.entity_id
_entity_poly.type
_entity_poly.pdbx_seq_one_letter_code
_entity_poly.pdbx_strand_id
1 'polypeptide(L)'
;MGMSATYTRSPVRRDRLFLLSALAIGLLTLLGKAGEDADLEKTIKANTSKTRSYSLFRQGCIYYELLPTMREEWAEPLMDNFYRYLKNQPIYRSIFGII
;
A
#
# COMPACT_ATOMS: atom_id res chain seq x y z
N MET A 1 2.84 17.68 -4.09
CA MET A 1 2.62 17.28 -5.49
C MET A 1 2.56 18.55 -6.32
N GLY A 2 3.58 18.84 -7.13
CA GLY A 2 3.63 20.02 -7.99
C GLY A 2 2.72 19.84 -9.20
N MET A 3 1.54 20.46 -9.20
CA MET A 3 0.59 20.37 -10.31
C MET A 3 0.97 21.22 -11.52
N SER A 4 2.06 22.01 -11.42
CA SER A 4 2.61 22.82 -12.50
C SER A 4 3.10 21.98 -13.70
N ALA A 5 3.52 20.73 -13.47
CA ALA A 5 4.02 19.83 -14.52
C ALA A 5 2.94 18.93 -15.14
N THR A 6 1.77 18.79 -14.51
CA THR A 6 0.70 17.88 -14.96
C THR A 6 -0.33 18.63 -15.79
N TYR A 7 0.09 19.22 -16.92
CA TYR A 7 -0.87 19.78 -17.88
C TYR A 7 -1.70 18.64 -18.47
N THR A 8 -2.98 18.64 -18.16
CA THR A 8 -3.95 17.66 -18.68
C THR A 8 -5.03 18.43 -19.42
N ARG A 9 -5.17 18.18 -20.72
CA ARG A 9 -6.12 18.85 -21.61
C ARG A 9 -7.59 18.74 -21.16
N SER A 10 -7.90 17.79 -20.27
CA SER A 10 -9.24 17.57 -19.72
C SER A 10 -9.17 17.45 -18.18
N PRO A 11 -9.81 18.39 -17.45
CA PRO A 11 -9.92 18.33 -15.99
C PRO A 11 -10.54 17.01 -15.51
N VAL A 12 -11.55 16.50 -16.23
CA VAL A 12 -12.22 15.23 -15.90
C VAL A 12 -11.25 14.04 -15.94
N ARG A 13 -10.33 13.99 -16.91
CA ARG A 13 -9.31 12.92 -16.97
C ARG A 13 -8.31 13.04 -15.82
N ARG A 14 -7.90 14.26 -15.50
CA ARG A 14 -7.00 14.57 -14.37
C ARG A 14 -7.60 14.10 -13.05
N ASP A 15 -8.85 14.44 -12.80
CA ASP A 15 -9.51 14.16 -11.54
C ASP A 15 -9.72 12.64 -11.37
N ARG A 16 -10.02 11.91 -12.46
CA ARG A 16 -10.04 10.44 -12.46
C ARG A 16 -8.67 9.83 -12.15
N LEU A 17 -7.60 10.35 -12.75
CA LEU A 17 -6.24 9.89 -12.45
C LEU A 17 -5.84 10.17 -11.00
N PHE A 18 -6.25 11.31 -10.45
CA PHE A 18 -6.04 11.62 -9.04
C PHE A 18 -6.80 10.68 -8.11
N LEU A 19 -8.05 10.36 -8.44
CA LEU A 19 -8.82 9.37 -7.68
C LEU A 19 -8.11 8.00 -7.67
N LEU A 20 -7.69 7.52 -8.84
CA LEU A 20 -6.95 6.25 -8.95
C LEU A 20 -5.63 6.30 -8.17
N SER A 21 -4.91 7.41 -8.25
CA SER A 21 -3.65 7.60 -7.53
C SER A 21 -3.88 7.60 -6.01
N ALA A 22 -4.92 8.28 -5.53
CA ALA A 22 -5.28 8.32 -4.12
C ALA A 22 -5.68 6.93 -3.59
N LEU A 23 -6.46 6.18 -4.37
CA LEU A 23 -6.81 4.79 -4.04
C LEU A 23 -5.57 3.90 -4.01
N ALA A 24 -4.69 3.99 -5.00
CA ALA A 24 -3.44 3.22 -5.03
C ALA A 24 -2.54 3.53 -3.83
N ILE A 25 -2.37 4.81 -3.49
CA ILE A 25 -1.60 5.24 -2.31
C ILE A 25 -2.21 4.64 -1.04
N GLY A 26 -3.54 4.67 -0.90
CA GLY A 26 -4.22 4.12 0.26
C GLY A 26 -4.09 2.59 0.35
N LEU A 27 -4.22 1.87 -0.76
CA LEU A 27 -3.99 0.42 -0.82
C LEU A 27 -2.56 0.06 -0.40
N LEU A 28 -1.56 0.74 -0.97
CA LEU A 28 -0.15 0.51 -0.64
C LEU A 28 0.14 0.88 0.83
N THR A 29 -0.48 1.92 1.36
CA THR A 29 -0.33 2.28 2.79
C THR A 29 -0.88 1.20 3.71
N LEU A 30 -2.03 0.60 3.36
CA LEU A 30 -2.60 -0.53 4.10
C LEU A 30 -1.71 -1.77 4.00
N LEU A 31 -1.12 -2.03 2.83
CA LEU A 31 -0.18 -3.14 2.64
C LEU A 31 1.08 -2.96 3.51
N GLY A 32 1.59 -1.73 3.61
CA GLY A 32 2.67 -1.39 4.53
C GLY A 32 2.31 -1.69 5.99
N LYS A 33 1.11 -1.30 6.43
CA LYS A 33 0.62 -1.58 7.79
C LYS A 33 0.47 -3.08 8.04
N ALA A 34 -0.03 -3.83 7.07
CA ALA A 34 -0.15 -5.28 7.15
C ALA A 34 1.21 -5.96 7.32
N GLY A 35 2.25 -5.47 6.64
CA GLY A 35 3.61 -5.99 6.77
C GLY A 35 4.25 -5.68 8.13
N GLU A 36 3.91 -4.55 8.77
CA GLU A 36 4.34 -4.30 10.15
C GLU A 36 3.70 -5.27 11.14
N ASP A 37 2.41 -5.58 10.98
CA ASP A 37 1.70 -6.53 11.84
C ASP A 37 2.15 -7.98 11.59
N ALA A 38 2.63 -8.28 10.38
CA ALA A 38 3.25 -9.56 10.03
C ALA A 38 4.74 -9.64 10.46
N ASP A 39 5.27 -8.64 11.17
CA ASP A 39 6.68 -8.55 11.62
C ASP A 39 7.72 -8.61 10.48
N LEU A 40 7.30 -8.28 9.25
CA LEU A 40 8.16 -8.28 8.06
C LEU A 40 9.06 -7.04 7.96
N GLU A 41 8.89 -6.04 8.83
CA GLU A 41 9.77 -4.87 8.83
C GLU A 41 11.24 -5.27 9.05
N LYS A 42 11.49 -6.36 9.81
CA LYS A 42 12.83 -6.89 10.09
C LYS A 42 13.53 -7.46 8.85
N THR A 43 12.79 -7.90 7.83
CA THR A 43 13.38 -8.50 6.62
C THR A 43 13.81 -7.43 5.61
N ILE A 44 13.14 -6.26 5.62
CA ILE A 44 13.44 -5.15 4.70
C ILE A 44 14.45 -4.18 5.30
N LYS A 45 14.49 -4.07 6.63
CA LYS A 45 15.31 -3.08 7.32
C LYS A 45 16.75 -3.57 7.50
N ALA A 46 17.70 -2.90 6.85
CA ALA A 46 19.13 -3.15 7.05
C ALA A 46 19.68 -2.58 8.38
N ASN A 47 18.97 -1.64 9.00
CA ASN A 47 19.42 -0.94 10.21
C ASN A 47 18.77 -1.51 11.49
N THR A 48 19.58 -1.71 12.53
CA THR A 48 19.17 -2.17 13.88
C THR A 48 18.50 -1.08 14.75
N SER A 49 18.26 0.11 14.21
CA SER A 49 17.60 1.20 14.94
C SER A 49 16.15 0.83 15.33
N LYS A 50 15.71 1.26 16.52
CA LYS A 50 14.32 1.10 16.99
C LYS A 50 13.33 2.06 16.34
N THR A 51 13.79 3.08 15.60
CA THR A 51 12.93 4.02 14.89
C THR A 51 12.49 3.46 13.54
N ARG A 52 11.22 3.69 13.15
CA ARG A 52 10.68 3.25 11.85
C ARG A 52 11.49 3.88 10.72
N SER A 53 12.09 3.06 9.84
CA SER A 53 12.99 3.55 8.78
C SER A 53 12.26 4.00 7.51
N TYR A 54 11.07 3.46 7.27
CA TYR A 54 10.28 3.75 6.08
C TYR A 54 8.87 4.20 6.46
N SER A 55 8.27 5.10 5.69
CA SER A 55 6.83 5.36 5.82
C SER A 55 6.02 4.12 5.42
N LEU A 56 4.79 3.99 5.93
CA LEU A 56 3.91 2.86 5.58
C LEU A 56 3.72 2.73 4.07
N PHE A 57 3.47 3.85 3.40
CA PHE A 57 3.36 3.86 1.93
C PHE A 57 4.61 3.27 1.27
N ARG A 58 5.81 3.65 1.74
CA ARG A 58 7.07 3.16 1.16
C ARG A 58 7.31 1.69 1.48
N GLN A 59 6.99 1.22 2.69
CA GLN A 59 7.00 -0.21 3.01
C GLN A 59 6.06 -0.98 2.09
N GLY A 60 4.84 -0.48 1.90
CA GLY A 60 3.84 -1.05 0.99
C GLY A 60 4.33 -1.17 -0.44
N CYS A 61 4.99 -0.14 -0.98
CA CYS A 61 5.61 -0.23 -2.31
C CYS A 61 6.65 -1.35 -2.38
N ILE A 62 7.52 -1.47 -1.37
CA ILE A 62 8.55 -2.53 -1.33
C ILE A 62 7.88 -3.90 -1.26
N TYR A 63 6.88 -4.10 -0.40
CA TYR A 63 6.14 -5.36 -0.33
C TYR A 63 5.45 -5.70 -1.65
N TYR A 64 4.86 -4.71 -2.33
CA TYR A 64 4.22 -4.91 -3.62
C TYR A 64 5.20 -5.33 -4.72
N GLU A 65 6.41 -4.75 -4.74
CA GLU A 65 7.47 -5.14 -5.66
C GLU A 65 8.04 -6.54 -5.36
N LEU A 66 8.10 -6.92 -4.09
CA LEU A 66 8.63 -8.22 -3.65
C LEU A 66 7.61 -9.37 -3.76
N LEU A 67 6.32 -9.07 -3.71
CA LEU A 67 5.23 -10.05 -3.72
C LEU A 67 5.37 -11.18 -4.77
N PRO A 68 5.75 -10.91 -6.04
CA PRO A 68 5.87 -11.95 -7.07
C PRO A 68 6.93 -13.03 -6.78
N THR A 69 7.95 -12.71 -5.98
CA THR A 69 9.06 -13.62 -5.64
C THR A 69 9.15 -13.87 -4.14
N MET A 70 8.17 -13.39 -3.38
CA MET A 70 8.11 -13.52 -1.93
C MET A 70 7.85 -14.98 -1.56
N ARG A 71 8.54 -15.46 -0.52
CA ARG A 71 8.28 -16.78 0.04
C ARG A 71 6.89 -16.84 0.65
N GLU A 72 6.22 -17.98 0.48
CA GLU A 72 4.83 -18.17 0.88
C GLU A 72 4.62 -17.95 2.40
N GLU A 73 5.60 -18.38 3.21
CA GLU A 73 5.67 -18.14 4.66
C GLU A 73 5.58 -16.66 5.08
N TRP A 74 5.91 -15.73 4.17
CA TRP A 74 5.80 -14.29 4.38
C TRP A 74 4.62 -13.68 3.64
N ALA A 75 4.30 -14.20 2.45
CA ALA A 75 3.20 -13.71 1.64
C ALA A 75 1.84 -13.99 2.28
N GLU A 76 1.64 -15.18 2.87
CA GLU A 76 0.39 -15.56 3.53
C GLU A 76 0.01 -14.60 4.68
N PRO A 77 0.85 -14.39 5.72
CA PRO A 77 0.49 -13.50 6.83
C PRO A 77 0.36 -12.04 6.39
N LEU A 78 1.14 -11.60 5.39
CA LEU A 78 1.01 -10.27 4.81
C LEU A 78 -0.37 -10.10 4.16
N MET A 79 -0.80 -11.06 3.34
CA MET A 79 -2.06 -10.99 2.60
C MET A 79 -3.27 -11.17 3.51
N ASP A 80 -3.20 -12.02 4.54
CA ASP A 80 -4.28 -12.17 5.52
C ASP A 80 -4.50 -10.87 6.31
N ASN A 81 -3.42 -10.28 6.82
CA ASN A 81 -3.50 -8.98 7.49
C ASN A 81 -3.99 -7.89 6.55
N PHE A 82 -3.51 -7.86 5.29
CA PHE A 82 -3.96 -6.90 4.30
C PHE A 82 -5.46 -7.02 4.02
N TYR A 83 -5.98 -8.24 3.86
CA TYR A 83 -7.41 -8.49 3.68
C TYR A 83 -8.23 -8.04 4.90
N ARG A 84 -7.76 -8.32 6.12
CA ARG A 84 -8.40 -7.84 7.36
C ARG A 84 -8.49 -6.32 7.39
N TYR A 85 -7.42 -5.62 7.01
CA TYR A 85 -7.40 -4.16 6.95
C TYR A 85 -8.33 -3.60 5.86
N LEU A 86 -8.37 -4.23 4.69
CA LEU A 86 -9.27 -3.84 3.61
C LEU A 86 -10.75 -3.96 4.02
N LYS A 87 -11.12 -5.05 4.70
CA LYS A 87 -12.49 -5.29 5.17
C LYS A 87 -12.96 -4.24 6.18
N ASN A 88 -12.04 -3.73 7.00
CA ASN A 88 -12.33 -2.71 8.01
C ASN A 88 -12.54 -1.31 7.42
N GLN A 89 -12.24 -1.08 6.14
CA GLN A 89 -12.37 0.22 5.49
C GLN A 89 -13.62 0.26 4.60
N PRO A 90 -14.66 1.04 4.95
CA PRO A 90 -15.95 1.01 4.26
C PRO A 90 -15.88 1.45 2.79
N ILE A 91 -14.97 2.39 2.46
CA ILE A 91 -14.72 2.84 1.09
C ILE A 91 -14.15 1.70 0.23
N TYR A 92 -13.20 0.92 0.77
CA TYR A 92 -12.62 -0.19 0.02
C TYR A 92 -13.58 -1.36 -0.10
N ARG A 93 -14.41 -1.59 0.92
CA ARG A 93 -15.48 -2.57 0.86
C ARG A 93 -16.46 -2.30 -0.28
N SER A 94 -16.90 -1.05 -0.43
CA SER A 94 -17.87 -0.66 -1.46
C SER A 94 -17.26 -0.62 -2.86
N ILE A 95 -16.03 -0.10 -3.00
CA ILE A 95 -15.36 0.03 -4.30
C ILE A 95 -14.89 -1.31 -4.86
N PHE A 96 -14.33 -2.17 -4.01
CA PHE A 96 -13.71 -3.44 -4.45
C PHE A 96 -14.59 -4.68 -4.24
N GLY A 97 -15.82 -4.52 -3.72
CA GLY A 97 -16.76 -5.63 -3.54
C GLY A 97 -16.29 -6.67 -2.52
N ILE A 98 -15.59 -6.23 -1.47
CA ILE A 98 -15.01 -7.12 -0.46
C ILE A 98 -16.11 -7.57 0.51
N ILE A 99 -16.38 -8.88 0.57
CA ILE A 99 -17.50 -9.45 1.34
C ILE A 99 -17.11 -9.69 2.82
#